data_AF-A0AA41VL98-F1
#
_entry.id   AF-A0AA41VL98-F1
#
_cell.length_a   1.000
_cell.length_b   1.000
_cell.length_c   1.000
_cell.angle_alpha   90.00
_cell.angle_beta   90.00
_cell.angle_gamma   90.00
#
_symmetry.space_group_name_H-M   'P 1'
#
loop_
_entity.id
_entity.type
_entity.pdbx_description
1 polymer ?
#
loop_
_entity_poly.entity_id
_entity_poly.type
_entity_poly.pdbx_seq_one_letter_code
_entity_poly.pdbx_strand_id
1 'polypeptide(L)'
;MGVFTNILFIAISAFFISTLATACSNGQCKLLDECASDGDCKAGLYCSSCAMEFSGSRCVRSTVTNNSLPYNKYAYLTTHNSFATDGEPSHTGVPRVTFVNQEDTITQQLNVCKFDLYSLFIRLRLWLCHSFEGKCHHITAFEPALDTLKEIEAFLAANPSEIITLILEDYVKSQNGLTKFPVSKMPRDGKDWPLVSDMVANNQRLVVFTSDKSKQQSEGIAYQWDYMVENQYGQGGMQEGECPKRGESSPLNDKTKSLVFVNYFGSVPIKQRSAGGGTFQAVDTLNGGLLCGCDDVHACV
;
A
#
# COMPACT_ATOMS: atom_id res chain seq x y z
N MET A 1 31.16 50.33 40.04
CA MET A 1 30.42 49.10 39.68
C MET A 1 29.42 49.44 38.61
N GLY A 2 29.38 48.66 37.52
CA GLY A 2 28.21 48.60 36.63
C GLY A 2 28.25 49.48 35.39
N VAL A 3 29.04 49.11 34.37
CA VAL A 3 28.67 49.27 32.93
C VAL A 3 29.39 48.22 32.06
N PHE A 4 30.59 47.76 32.45
CA PHE A 4 31.41 46.90 31.58
C PHE A 4 31.09 45.39 31.57
N THR A 5 30.18 44.90 32.43
CA THR A 5 29.89 43.46 32.53
C THR A 5 28.76 43.00 31.58
N ASN A 6 28.00 43.92 30.98
CA ASN A 6 26.83 43.57 30.16
C ASN A 6 27.10 43.50 28.64
N ILE A 7 28.27 43.94 28.17
CA ILE A 7 28.60 43.88 26.74
C ILE A 7 29.15 42.50 26.36
N LEU A 8 29.75 41.76 27.30
CA LEU A 8 30.29 40.43 27.04
C LEU A 8 29.18 39.35 26.92
N PHE A 9 28.02 39.56 27.54
CA PHE A 9 26.89 38.60 27.46
C PHE A 9 26.01 38.77 26.21
N ILE A 10 26.04 39.92 25.54
CA ILE A 10 25.29 40.13 24.30
C ILE A 10 26.07 39.57 23.08
N ALA A 11 27.40 39.53 23.16
CA ALA A 11 28.23 38.97 22.08
C ALA A 11 28.25 37.42 22.04
N ILE A 12 27.94 36.74 23.15
CA ILE A 12 27.94 35.26 23.20
C ILE A 12 26.56 34.68 22.80
N SER A 13 25.47 35.44 22.97
CA SER A 13 24.13 35.00 22.55
C SER A 13 23.88 35.08 21.04
N ALA A 14 24.76 35.75 20.28
CA ALA A 14 24.69 35.81 18.82
C ALA A 14 25.46 34.67 18.12
N PHE A 15 26.06 33.75 18.89
CA PHE A 15 26.73 32.55 18.37
C PHE A 15 25.90 31.27 18.62
N PHE A 16 24.57 31.39 18.71
CA PHE A 16 23.75 30.32 18.17
C PHE A 16 23.86 30.44 16.65
N ILE A 17 24.91 29.81 16.11
CA ILE A 17 24.94 29.40 14.71
C ILE A 17 23.68 28.55 14.55
N SER A 18 22.60 29.18 14.09
CA SER A 18 21.58 28.46 13.35
C SER A 18 22.36 27.79 12.24
N THR A 19 22.63 26.49 12.39
CA THR A 19 22.88 25.64 11.24
C THR A 19 21.60 25.70 10.43
N LEU A 20 21.44 26.78 9.66
CA LEU A 20 20.66 26.75 8.44
C LEU A 20 21.37 25.65 7.67
N ALA A 21 20.81 24.44 7.73
CA ALA A 21 21.18 23.40 6.80
C ALA A 21 20.95 24.06 5.44
N THR A 22 22.04 24.47 4.79
CA THR A 22 21.95 25.03 3.45
C THR A 22 21.33 23.93 2.62
N ALA A 23 20.07 24.13 2.24
CA ALA A 23 19.38 23.28 1.31
C ALA A 23 20.35 22.94 0.19
N CYS A 24 20.50 21.65 -0.09
CA CYS A 24 21.23 21.24 -1.26
C CYS A 24 20.66 22.01 -2.46
N SER A 25 21.54 22.49 -3.30
CA SER A 25 21.19 23.20 -4.53
C SER A 25 22.06 22.59 -5.63
N ASN A 26 21.61 22.66 -6.88
CA ASN A 26 22.24 22.08 -8.09
C ASN A 26 21.79 20.66 -8.50
N GLY A 27 20.53 20.27 -8.27
CA GLY A 27 19.98 19.00 -8.80
C GLY A 27 20.55 17.73 -8.14
N GLN A 28 21.12 17.88 -6.94
CA GLN A 28 21.74 16.78 -6.20
C GLN A 28 21.02 16.44 -4.89
N CYS A 29 19.93 17.13 -4.56
CA CYS A 29 19.12 16.82 -3.40
C CYS A 29 18.52 15.43 -3.50
N LYS A 30 18.73 14.65 -2.44
CA LYS A 30 18.20 13.30 -2.28
C LYS A 30 16.77 13.38 -1.76
N LEU A 31 16.13 12.21 -1.71
CA LEU A 31 14.80 12.05 -1.15
C LEU A 31 14.75 12.64 0.28
N LEU A 32 13.78 13.51 0.53
CA LEU A 32 13.51 14.25 1.77
C LEU A 32 14.51 15.34 2.16
N ASP A 33 15.52 15.63 1.34
CA ASP A 33 16.33 16.83 1.51
C ASP A 33 15.46 18.08 1.26
N GLU A 34 15.72 19.16 1.99
CA GLU A 34 15.04 20.44 1.78
C GLU A 34 15.35 21.00 0.38
N CYS A 35 14.34 21.62 -0.23
CA CYS A 35 14.45 22.17 -1.58
C CYS A 35 13.63 23.46 -1.71
N ALA A 36 13.98 24.30 -2.68
CA ALA A 36 13.20 25.48 -3.05
C ALA A 36 12.47 25.29 -4.39
N SER A 37 13.01 24.44 -5.28
CA SER A 37 12.48 24.17 -6.61
C SER A 37 12.81 22.75 -7.08
N ASP A 38 12.07 22.24 -8.08
CA ASP A 38 12.33 20.93 -8.69
C ASP A 38 13.78 20.77 -9.19
N GLY A 39 14.40 21.87 -9.62
CA GLY A 39 15.78 21.89 -10.10
C GLY A 39 16.83 21.61 -9.01
N ASP A 40 16.45 21.64 -7.74
CA ASP A 40 17.33 21.27 -6.62
C ASP A 40 17.43 19.75 -6.47
N CYS A 41 16.40 19.02 -6.90
CA CYS A 41 16.23 17.59 -6.71
C CYS A 41 16.94 16.73 -7.76
N LYS A 42 17.38 15.54 -7.35
CA LYS A 42 17.88 14.52 -8.28
C LYS A 42 16.80 14.11 -9.29
N ALA A 43 17.24 13.60 -10.44
CA ALA A 43 16.34 13.05 -11.45
C ALA A 43 15.32 12.07 -10.84
N GLY A 44 14.03 12.29 -11.15
CA GLY A 44 12.91 11.51 -10.60
C GLY A 44 12.34 12.01 -9.27
N LEU A 45 12.88 13.09 -8.71
CA LEU A 45 12.38 13.78 -7.52
C LEU A 45 11.91 15.19 -7.87
N TYR A 46 11.00 15.73 -7.05
CA TYR A 46 10.32 17.01 -7.22
C TYR A 46 10.24 17.71 -5.87
N CYS A 47 10.29 19.03 -5.89
CA CYS A 47 10.22 19.81 -4.68
C CYS A 47 8.77 20.06 -4.28
N SER A 48 8.32 19.44 -3.19
CA SER A 48 6.94 19.58 -2.71
C SER A 48 6.88 19.76 -1.21
N SER A 49 5.87 20.46 -0.73
CA SER A 49 5.50 20.53 0.68
C SER A 49 4.35 19.58 1.00
N CYS A 50 4.35 18.99 2.19
CA CYS A 50 3.23 18.24 2.75
C CYS A 50 3.03 18.71 4.20
N ALA A 51 2.15 19.69 4.40
CA ALA A 51 1.97 20.35 5.69
C ALA A 51 1.51 19.40 6.82
N MET A 52 0.96 18.23 6.48
CA MET A 52 0.55 17.21 7.45
C MET A 52 1.72 16.34 7.95
N GLU A 53 2.85 16.29 7.22
CA GLU A 53 3.97 15.40 7.54
C GLU A 53 5.27 16.14 7.84
N PHE A 54 5.51 17.31 7.23
CA PHE A 54 6.72 18.08 7.47
C PHE A 54 6.53 19.57 7.21
N SER A 55 7.30 20.39 7.95
CA SER A 55 7.42 21.82 7.67
C SER A 55 8.36 22.06 6.49
N GLY A 56 7.98 22.96 5.57
CA GLY A 56 8.76 23.32 4.39
C GLY A 56 8.55 22.40 3.19
N SER A 57 9.36 22.62 2.14
CA SER A 57 9.36 21.82 0.92
C SER A 57 10.58 20.89 0.92
N ARG A 58 10.36 19.65 0.49
CA ARG A 58 11.40 18.62 0.41
C ARG A 58 11.35 17.92 -0.95
N CYS A 59 12.48 17.36 -1.37
CA CYS A 59 12.57 16.56 -2.57
C CYS A 59 11.82 15.25 -2.34
N VAL A 60 10.60 15.16 -2.84
CA VAL A 60 9.75 13.98 -2.78
C VAL A 60 9.69 13.30 -4.14
N ARG A 61 9.21 12.07 -4.19
CA ARG A 61 8.75 11.50 -5.46
C ARG A 61 7.43 12.17 -5.83
N SER A 62 7.24 12.48 -7.11
CA SER A 62 6.06 13.22 -7.58
C SER A 62 4.75 12.63 -7.05
N THR A 63 3.80 13.49 -6.71
CA THR A 63 2.37 13.15 -6.58
C THR A 63 1.67 13.11 -7.94
N VAL A 64 2.37 13.47 -9.02
CA VAL A 64 1.86 13.36 -10.38
C VAL A 64 2.06 11.93 -10.83
N THR A 65 0.94 11.23 -11.03
CA THR A 65 0.56 10.32 -12.13
C THR A 65 1.63 9.91 -13.15
N ASN A 66 2.84 9.63 -12.68
CA ASN A 66 3.94 9.23 -13.52
C ASN A 66 3.79 7.74 -13.72
N ASN A 67 3.09 7.34 -14.78
CA ASN A 67 2.91 5.95 -15.22
C ASN A 67 4.10 5.42 -16.05
N SER A 68 5.25 6.11 -16.05
CA SER A 68 6.43 5.74 -16.85
C SER A 68 7.32 4.67 -16.24
N LEU A 69 7.06 4.23 -15.00
CA LEU A 69 7.82 3.14 -14.39
C LEU A 69 7.12 1.79 -14.64
N PRO A 70 7.87 0.68 -14.58
CA PRO A 70 7.31 -0.66 -14.47
C PRO A 70 6.36 -0.79 -13.27
N TYR A 71 5.29 -1.57 -13.40
CA TYR A 71 4.32 -1.82 -12.33
C TYR A 71 4.99 -2.23 -10.99
N ASN A 72 6.03 -3.07 -11.01
CA ASN A 72 6.76 -3.47 -9.79
C ASN A 72 7.70 -2.41 -9.19
N LYS A 73 7.68 -1.16 -9.68
CA LYS A 73 8.46 -0.04 -9.12
C LYS A 73 7.62 0.96 -8.34
N TYR A 74 6.32 0.73 -8.25
CA TYR A 74 5.41 1.50 -7.39
C TYR A 74 5.21 0.79 -6.05
N ALA A 75 4.91 1.57 -5.03
CA ALA A 75 4.40 1.10 -3.75
C ALA A 75 2.89 1.35 -3.69
N TYR A 76 2.15 0.37 -3.18
CA TYR A 76 0.68 0.37 -3.18
C TYR A 76 0.20 0.29 -1.74
N LEU A 77 -0.70 1.20 -1.34
CA LEU A 77 -1.53 0.96 -0.16
C LEU A 77 -2.54 -0.12 -0.53
N THR A 78 -2.62 -1.16 0.30
CA THR A 78 -3.54 -2.29 0.09
C THR A 78 -4.53 -2.34 1.24
N THR A 79 -5.84 -2.39 0.96
CA THR A 79 -6.84 -2.60 2.01
C THR A 79 -7.00 -4.11 2.28
N HIS A 80 -6.94 -4.50 3.56
CA HIS A 80 -7.12 -5.88 3.99
C HIS A 80 -8.60 -6.18 4.25
N ASN A 81 -9.12 -7.26 3.67
CA ASN A 81 -10.55 -7.59 3.68
C ASN A 81 -11.41 -6.39 3.27
N SER A 82 -11.14 -5.84 2.09
CA SER A 82 -11.74 -4.60 1.58
C SER A 82 -13.28 -4.60 1.61
N PHE A 83 -13.90 -5.77 1.56
CA PHE A 83 -15.35 -5.97 1.59
C PHE A 83 -16.00 -5.82 2.98
N ALA A 84 -15.20 -5.86 4.06
CA ALA A 84 -15.73 -5.92 5.41
C ALA A 84 -16.03 -4.52 5.97
N THR A 85 -17.00 -3.84 5.36
CA THR A 85 -17.36 -2.44 5.66
C THR A 85 -18.28 -2.32 6.88
N ASP A 86 -18.02 -1.33 7.73
CA ASP A 86 -18.85 -0.98 8.88
C ASP A 86 -20.22 -0.49 8.44
N GLY A 87 -21.27 -0.93 9.15
CA GLY A 87 -22.65 -0.58 8.81
C GLY A 87 -23.24 -1.24 7.55
N GLU A 88 -22.48 -2.07 6.82
CA GLU A 88 -22.99 -2.75 5.61
C GLU A 88 -24.18 -3.66 5.96
N PRO A 89 -25.36 -3.51 5.30
CA PRO A 89 -26.54 -4.31 5.61
C PRO A 89 -26.32 -5.82 5.45
N SER A 90 -27.07 -6.64 6.19
CA SER A 90 -27.04 -8.10 6.00
C SER A 90 -27.83 -8.51 4.76
N HIS A 91 -27.17 -9.21 3.84
CA HIS A 91 -27.78 -9.74 2.61
C HIS A 91 -28.25 -11.20 2.75
N THR A 92 -28.04 -11.83 3.91
CA THR A 92 -28.37 -13.24 4.16
C THR A 92 -29.65 -13.43 5.00
N GLY A 93 -30.24 -12.34 5.47
CA GLY A 93 -31.42 -12.37 6.35
C GLY A 93 -31.12 -12.76 7.80
N VAL A 94 -29.85 -12.94 8.17
CA VAL A 94 -29.42 -13.18 9.57
C VAL A 94 -28.53 -12.04 10.06
N PRO A 95 -28.56 -11.70 11.36
CA PRO A 95 -27.63 -10.71 11.92
C PRO A 95 -26.17 -11.14 11.71
N ARG A 96 -25.34 -10.19 11.25
CA ARG A 96 -23.90 -10.43 11.04
C ARG A 96 -23.18 -10.41 12.39
N VAL A 97 -22.39 -11.45 12.64
CA VAL A 97 -21.58 -11.66 13.85
C VAL A 97 -20.13 -11.89 13.43
N THR A 98 -19.46 -10.81 13.08
CA THR A 98 -18.04 -10.79 12.74
C THR A 98 -17.47 -9.38 12.90
N PHE A 99 -16.16 -9.23 12.82
CA PHE A 99 -15.52 -7.91 12.85
C PHE A 99 -15.56 -7.22 11.48
N VAL A 100 -15.35 -5.92 11.49
CA VAL A 100 -15.26 -5.07 10.29
C VAL A 100 -13.83 -4.55 10.13
N ASN A 101 -13.44 -4.30 8.89
CA ASN A 101 -12.10 -3.84 8.51
C ASN A 101 -12.09 -2.44 7.91
N GLN A 102 -13.17 -2.02 7.25
CA GLN A 102 -13.23 -0.80 6.47
C GLN A 102 -14.37 0.11 6.95
N GLU A 103 -14.20 1.42 6.83
CA GLU A 103 -15.27 2.41 7.07
C GLU A 103 -15.98 2.80 5.76
N ASP A 104 -15.29 2.58 4.66
CA ASP A 104 -15.70 2.96 3.32
C ASP A 104 -16.18 1.76 2.50
N THR A 105 -17.15 1.98 1.62
CA THR A 105 -17.53 1.02 0.58
C THR A 105 -16.37 0.78 -0.39
N ILE A 106 -16.45 -0.27 -1.22
CA ILE A 106 -15.42 -0.55 -2.22
C ILE A 106 -15.24 0.64 -3.18
N THR A 107 -16.34 1.18 -3.69
CA THR A 107 -16.29 2.38 -4.52
C THR A 107 -15.63 3.56 -3.79
N GLN A 108 -15.92 3.79 -2.51
CA GLN A 108 -15.28 4.86 -1.75
C GLN A 108 -13.78 4.59 -1.55
N GLN A 109 -13.37 3.37 -1.19
CA GLN A 109 -11.95 2.98 -1.06
C GLN A 109 -11.18 3.25 -2.36
N LEU A 110 -11.80 2.99 -3.52
CA LEU A 110 -11.25 3.29 -4.84
C LEU A 110 -11.23 4.79 -5.19
N ASN A 111 -11.85 5.65 -4.39
CA ASN A 111 -11.91 7.10 -4.61
C ASN A 111 -11.17 7.92 -3.54
N VAL A 112 -10.79 7.33 -2.40
CA VAL A 112 -10.22 8.04 -1.23
C VAL A 112 -8.87 8.69 -1.55
N CYS A 113 -8.13 8.15 -2.50
CA CYS A 113 -6.95 8.80 -3.05
C CYS A 113 -6.87 8.41 -4.52
N LYS A 114 -6.79 9.40 -5.42
CA LYS A 114 -6.51 9.20 -6.86
C LYS A 114 -5.07 8.66 -7.06
N PHE A 115 -4.73 7.55 -6.43
CA PHE A 115 -3.55 6.80 -6.75
C PHE A 115 -3.89 6.08 -8.05
N ASP A 116 -3.07 6.21 -9.10
CA ASP A 116 -3.28 5.57 -10.41
C ASP A 116 -3.43 4.03 -10.37
N LEU A 117 -3.30 3.47 -9.16
CA LEU A 117 -3.06 2.09 -8.83
C LEU A 117 -3.71 1.75 -7.47
N TYR A 118 -4.66 0.82 -7.45
CA TYR A 118 -5.31 0.34 -6.22
C TYR A 118 -5.00 -1.14 -5.98
N SER A 119 -4.92 -1.55 -4.72
CA SER A 119 -4.76 -2.95 -4.34
C SER A 119 -5.81 -3.33 -3.29
N LEU A 120 -6.64 -4.33 -3.60
CA LEU A 120 -7.69 -4.84 -2.72
C LEU A 120 -7.40 -6.30 -2.37
N PHE A 121 -7.28 -6.62 -1.08
CA PHE A 121 -7.26 -8.00 -0.62
C PHE A 121 -8.70 -8.45 -0.36
N ILE A 122 -9.17 -9.37 -1.19
CA ILE A 122 -10.56 -9.85 -1.17
C ILE A 122 -10.54 -11.35 -0.88
N ARG A 123 -11.29 -11.77 0.14
CA ARG A 123 -11.52 -13.19 0.37
C ARG A 123 -12.64 -13.66 -0.55
N LEU A 124 -12.27 -14.24 -1.70
CA LEU A 124 -13.24 -14.56 -2.74
C LEU A 124 -13.87 -15.93 -2.50
N ARG A 125 -15.19 -15.91 -2.27
CA ARG A 125 -16.11 -17.05 -2.49
C ARG A 125 -17.27 -16.55 -3.35
N LEU A 126 -18.31 -17.34 -3.59
CA LEU A 126 -19.58 -16.78 -4.11
C LEU A 126 -20.08 -15.60 -3.24
N TRP A 127 -19.67 -15.58 -1.98
CA TRP A 127 -19.91 -14.55 -0.97
C TRP A 127 -18.58 -14.03 -0.42
N LEU A 128 -18.52 -12.75 -0.10
CA LEU A 128 -17.40 -12.16 0.63
C LEU A 128 -17.68 -12.27 2.13
N CYS A 129 -16.77 -12.91 2.86
CA CYS A 129 -17.00 -13.22 4.27
C CYS A 129 -15.72 -13.54 5.05
N HIS A 130 -15.80 -13.38 6.37
CA HIS A 130 -14.82 -13.95 7.28
C HIS A 130 -15.10 -15.45 7.46
N SER A 131 -14.51 -16.28 6.58
CA SER A 131 -14.57 -17.74 6.67
C SER A 131 -13.72 -18.32 7.80
N PHE A 132 -14.20 -19.44 8.35
CA PHE A 132 -13.45 -20.35 9.21
C PHE A 132 -13.62 -21.76 8.65
N GLU A 133 -12.62 -22.63 8.86
CA GLU A 133 -12.56 -23.98 8.28
C GLU A 133 -12.69 -24.02 6.75
N GLY A 134 -12.31 -22.94 6.08
CA GLY A 134 -12.52 -22.84 4.65
C GLY A 134 -14.01 -22.87 4.26
N LYS A 135 -14.93 -22.34 5.09
CA LYS A 135 -16.36 -22.18 4.78
C LYS A 135 -16.86 -20.75 5.04
N CYS A 136 -17.72 -20.28 4.14
CA CYS A 136 -18.44 -19.02 4.31
C CYS A 136 -19.73 -19.28 5.08
N HIS A 137 -19.89 -18.66 6.25
CA HIS A 137 -21.09 -18.82 7.05
C HIS A 137 -21.99 -17.61 6.88
N HIS A 138 -23.32 -17.80 6.86
CA HIS A 138 -24.27 -16.69 6.67
C HIS A 138 -24.10 -15.58 7.70
N ILE A 139 -23.73 -15.94 8.93
CA ILE A 139 -23.48 -14.99 10.03
C ILE A 139 -22.18 -14.17 9.85
N THR A 140 -21.28 -14.55 8.93
CA THR A 140 -20.05 -13.80 8.65
C THR A 140 -19.98 -13.25 7.24
N ALA A 141 -21.07 -13.37 6.49
CA ALA A 141 -21.19 -12.88 5.13
C ALA A 141 -21.48 -11.37 5.09
N PHE A 142 -20.79 -10.67 4.20
CA PHE A 142 -21.02 -9.28 3.88
C PHE A 142 -21.94 -9.20 2.68
N GLU A 143 -21.42 -9.46 1.50
CA GLU A 143 -22.15 -9.32 0.23
C GLU A 143 -21.76 -10.43 -0.77
N PRO A 144 -22.55 -10.66 -1.82
CA PRO A 144 -22.14 -11.50 -2.94
C PRO A 144 -20.90 -10.92 -3.63
N ALA A 145 -19.91 -11.77 -3.94
CA ALA A 145 -18.69 -11.30 -4.61
C ALA A 145 -18.95 -10.70 -6.00
N LEU A 146 -20.05 -11.09 -6.64
CA LEU A 146 -20.47 -10.53 -7.93
C LEU A 146 -20.76 -9.03 -7.85
N ASP A 147 -21.32 -8.55 -6.74
CA ASP A 147 -21.73 -7.16 -6.61
C ASP A 147 -20.50 -6.26 -6.46
N THR A 148 -19.55 -6.65 -5.63
CA THR A 148 -18.21 -6.03 -5.56
C THR A 148 -17.48 -6.03 -6.90
N LEU A 149 -17.52 -7.15 -7.64
CA LEU A 149 -16.88 -7.24 -8.96
C LEU A 149 -17.52 -6.30 -9.98
N LYS A 150 -18.84 -6.08 -9.91
CA LYS A 150 -19.54 -5.08 -10.75
C LYS A 150 -19.16 -3.66 -10.36
N GLU A 151 -18.97 -3.37 -9.07
CA GLU A 151 -18.46 -2.05 -8.63
C GLU A 151 -17.07 -1.78 -9.20
N ILE A 152 -16.18 -2.78 -9.14
CA ILE A 152 -14.82 -2.69 -9.71
C ILE A 152 -14.88 -2.50 -11.23
N GLU A 153 -15.74 -3.23 -11.93
CA GLU A 153 -15.96 -3.07 -13.37
C GLU A 153 -16.45 -1.66 -13.71
N ALA A 154 -17.46 -1.17 -12.99
CA ALA A 154 -17.99 0.18 -13.17
C ALA A 154 -16.93 1.26 -12.90
N PHE A 155 -16.10 1.08 -11.87
CA PHE A 155 -15.01 1.99 -11.57
C PHE A 155 -13.96 2.01 -12.69
N LEU A 156 -13.51 0.85 -13.17
CA LEU A 156 -12.54 0.77 -14.27
C LEU A 156 -13.10 1.36 -15.57
N ALA A 157 -14.41 1.23 -15.80
CA ALA A 157 -15.08 1.84 -16.95
C ALA A 157 -15.14 3.38 -16.82
N ALA A 158 -15.41 3.90 -15.63
CA ALA A 158 -15.44 5.34 -15.36
C ALA A 158 -14.05 5.99 -15.32
N ASN A 159 -13.01 5.23 -14.96
CA ASN A 159 -11.65 5.72 -14.77
C ASN A 159 -10.66 4.99 -15.69
N PRO A 160 -10.51 5.40 -16.96
CA PRO A 160 -9.79 4.65 -17.99
C PRO A 160 -8.26 4.58 -17.77
N SER A 161 -7.71 5.46 -16.93
CA SER A 161 -6.29 5.52 -16.62
C SER A 161 -5.89 4.65 -15.41
N GLU A 162 -6.86 4.15 -14.66
CA GLU A 162 -6.62 3.47 -13.39
C GLU A 162 -6.38 1.98 -13.59
N ILE A 163 -5.49 1.41 -12.77
CA ILE A 163 -5.27 -0.04 -12.66
C ILE A 163 -5.70 -0.50 -11.27
N ILE A 164 -6.45 -1.61 -11.22
CA ILE A 164 -6.81 -2.29 -9.98
C ILE A 164 -6.09 -3.63 -9.88
N THR A 165 -5.54 -3.89 -8.70
CA THR A 165 -4.96 -5.16 -8.29
C THR A 165 -5.85 -5.82 -7.27
N LEU A 166 -6.27 -7.06 -7.54
CA LEU A 166 -7.05 -7.89 -6.62
C LEU A 166 -6.18 -9.03 -6.12
N ILE A 167 -6.02 -9.17 -4.81
CA ILE A 167 -5.37 -10.31 -4.18
C ILE A 167 -6.46 -11.18 -3.55
N LEU A 168 -6.69 -12.35 -4.11
CA LEU A 168 -7.80 -13.21 -3.74
C LEU A 168 -7.37 -14.31 -2.78
N GLU A 169 -7.90 -14.29 -1.56
CA GLU A 169 -7.92 -15.48 -0.73
C GLU A 169 -9.06 -16.40 -1.20
N ASP A 170 -8.74 -17.24 -2.17
CA ASP A 170 -9.69 -17.94 -3.04
C ASP A 170 -10.02 -19.33 -2.51
N TYR A 171 -11.32 -19.55 -2.30
CA TYR A 171 -11.87 -20.85 -1.93
C TYR A 171 -12.96 -21.32 -2.88
N VAL A 172 -13.16 -20.63 -4.01
CA VAL A 172 -14.15 -20.98 -5.03
C VAL A 172 -13.68 -22.19 -5.81
N LYS A 173 -14.52 -23.22 -5.91
CA LYS A 173 -14.22 -24.42 -6.71
C LYS A 173 -14.82 -24.39 -8.12
N SER A 174 -15.80 -23.52 -8.38
CA SER A 174 -16.28 -23.26 -9.74
C SER A 174 -15.28 -22.40 -10.54
N GLN A 175 -15.30 -22.55 -11.86
CA GLN A 175 -14.54 -21.68 -12.76
C GLN A 175 -15.21 -20.32 -12.90
N ASN A 176 -14.41 -19.25 -12.87
CA ASN A 176 -14.89 -17.88 -13.07
C ASN A 176 -14.30 -17.26 -14.34
N GLY A 177 -15.15 -16.59 -15.12
CA GLY A 177 -14.80 -15.96 -16.40
C GLY A 177 -14.28 -14.52 -16.29
N LEU A 178 -13.38 -14.23 -15.35
CA LEU A 178 -12.82 -12.87 -15.18
C LEU A 178 -11.84 -12.54 -16.32
N THR A 179 -12.12 -11.45 -17.05
CA THR A 179 -11.18 -10.83 -18.01
C THR A 179 -10.14 -10.03 -17.23
N LYS A 180 -8.87 -10.42 -17.34
CA LYS A 180 -7.78 -9.98 -16.45
C LYS A 180 -6.45 -9.86 -17.19
N PHE A 181 -5.48 -9.21 -16.55
CA PHE A 181 -4.11 -9.13 -17.04
C PHE A 181 -3.55 -10.54 -17.25
N PRO A 182 -3.02 -10.86 -18.45
CA PRO A 182 -2.65 -12.22 -18.78
C PRO A 182 -1.36 -12.65 -18.05
N VAL A 183 -1.42 -13.82 -17.41
CA VAL A 183 -0.26 -14.45 -16.75
C VAL A 183 0.97 -14.54 -17.65
N SER A 184 0.78 -14.74 -18.96
CA SER A 184 1.88 -14.81 -19.94
C SER A 184 2.68 -13.51 -20.09
N LYS A 185 2.14 -12.37 -19.64
CA LYS A 185 2.82 -11.07 -19.62
C LYS A 185 3.34 -10.68 -18.23
N MET A 186 3.09 -11.51 -17.21
CA MET A 186 3.61 -11.27 -15.86
C MET A 186 5.05 -11.82 -15.78
N PRO A 187 6.06 -10.97 -15.54
CA PRO A 187 7.42 -11.44 -15.47
C PRO A 187 7.61 -12.40 -14.30
N ARG A 188 8.43 -13.41 -14.55
CA ARG A 188 9.03 -14.26 -13.52
C ARG A 188 10.52 -13.92 -13.49
N ASP A 189 11.20 -14.29 -12.40
CA ASP A 189 12.66 -14.13 -12.24
C ASP A 189 13.12 -12.69 -11.97
N GLY A 190 12.33 -11.91 -11.24
CA GLY A 190 12.75 -10.60 -10.73
C GLY A 190 12.77 -9.47 -11.76
N LYS A 191 12.39 -9.76 -13.01
CA LYS A 191 12.35 -8.76 -14.08
C LYS A 191 11.27 -7.72 -13.85
N ASP A 192 11.47 -6.59 -14.52
CA ASP A 192 10.51 -5.51 -14.55
C ASP A 192 9.22 -5.92 -15.26
N TRP A 193 8.10 -5.50 -14.68
CA TRP A 193 6.78 -5.62 -15.27
C TRP A 193 6.64 -4.62 -16.43
N PRO A 194 5.59 -4.74 -17.27
CA PRO A 194 5.28 -3.69 -18.23
C PRO A 194 5.16 -2.32 -17.55
N LEU A 195 5.42 -1.26 -18.33
CA LEU A 195 5.19 0.09 -17.87
C LEU A 195 3.70 0.28 -17.56
N VAL A 196 3.38 1.03 -16.51
CA VAL A 196 1.99 1.31 -16.16
C VAL A 196 1.28 2.01 -17.32
N SER A 197 1.97 2.90 -18.05
CA SER A 197 1.47 3.53 -19.28
C SER A 197 1.07 2.51 -20.35
N ASP A 198 1.88 1.47 -20.56
CA ASP A 198 1.58 0.41 -21.52
C ASP A 198 0.40 -0.46 -21.06
N MET A 199 0.32 -0.77 -19.76
CA MET A 199 -0.81 -1.50 -19.19
C MET A 199 -2.12 -0.75 -19.40
N VAL A 200 -2.13 0.56 -19.16
CA VAL A 200 -3.29 1.44 -19.41
C VAL A 200 -3.63 1.49 -20.89
N ALA A 201 -2.65 1.77 -21.76
CA ALA A 201 -2.86 1.91 -23.20
C ALA A 201 -3.41 0.62 -23.86
N ASN A 202 -3.06 -0.54 -23.31
CA ASN A 202 -3.54 -1.83 -23.78
C ASN A 202 -4.79 -2.35 -23.01
N ASN A 203 -5.43 -1.51 -22.19
CA ASN A 203 -6.57 -1.86 -21.34
C ASN A 203 -6.32 -3.09 -20.44
N GLN A 204 -5.08 -3.29 -20.01
CA GLN A 204 -4.66 -4.39 -19.12
C GLN A 204 -4.66 -3.91 -17.67
N ARG A 205 -5.83 -3.46 -17.21
CA ARG A 205 -6.00 -2.64 -16.01
C ARG A 205 -6.55 -3.39 -14.79
N LEU A 206 -6.74 -4.70 -14.90
CA LEU A 206 -7.14 -5.57 -13.79
C LEU A 206 -6.10 -6.67 -13.58
N VAL A 207 -5.25 -6.51 -12.56
CA VAL A 207 -4.26 -7.51 -12.15
C VAL A 207 -4.88 -8.37 -11.06
N VAL A 208 -4.88 -9.70 -11.20
CA VAL A 208 -5.55 -10.59 -10.24
C VAL A 208 -4.61 -11.70 -9.79
N PHE A 209 -4.41 -11.79 -8.49
CA PHE A 209 -3.69 -12.87 -7.80
C PHE A 209 -4.66 -13.76 -7.04
N THR A 210 -4.32 -15.03 -6.88
CA THR A 210 -5.10 -16.02 -6.12
C THR A 210 -4.21 -16.83 -5.19
N SER A 211 -4.74 -17.19 -4.03
CA SER A 211 -4.11 -18.11 -3.08
C SER A 211 -4.25 -19.59 -3.46
N ASP A 212 -5.10 -19.95 -4.43
CA ASP A 212 -5.26 -21.35 -4.88
C ASP A 212 -4.38 -21.61 -6.11
N LYS A 213 -3.29 -22.37 -5.92
CA LYS A 213 -2.31 -22.68 -6.98
C LYS A 213 -2.94 -23.31 -8.23
N SER A 214 -4.03 -24.06 -8.09
CA SER A 214 -4.67 -24.75 -9.22
C SER A 214 -5.27 -23.78 -10.23
N LYS A 215 -5.70 -22.59 -9.77
CA LYS A 215 -6.36 -21.55 -10.58
C LYS A 215 -5.48 -20.92 -11.63
N GLN A 216 -4.15 -20.97 -11.46
CA GLN A 216 -3.23 -20.48 -12.49
C GLN A 216 -3.31 -21.35 -13.75
N GLN A 217 -3.39 -22.67 -13.59
CA GLN A 217 -3.51 -23.57 -14.74
C GLN A 217 -4.94 -23.64 -15.26
N SER A 218 -5.94 -23.71 -14.37
CA SER A 218 -7.33 -23.94 -14.78
C SER A 218 -8.03 -22.68 -15.31
N GLU A 219 -7.65 -21.50 -14.82
CA GLU A 219 -8.38 -20.24 -15.07
C GLU A 219 -7.46 -19.08 -15.49
N GLY A 220 -6.14 -19.30 -15.50
CA GLY A 220 -5.16 -18.27 -15.82
C GLY A 220 -5.08 -17.15 -14.77
N ILE A 221 -5.49 -17.39 -13.52
CA ILE A 221 -5.36 -16.41 -12.42
C ILE A 221 -4.01 -16.62 -11.74
N ALA A 222 -3.20 -15.56 -11.62
CA ALA A 222 -1.83 -15.67 -11.15
C ALA A 222 -1.74 -16.20 -9.71
N TYR A 223 -1.02 -17.31 -9.50
CA TYR A 223 -0.80 -17.79 -8.13
C TYR A 223 0.09 -16.80 -7.39
N GLN A 224 -0.41 -16.20 -6.31
CA GLN A 224 0.19 -15.06 -5.62
C GLN A 224 1.71 -15.25 -5.37
N TRP A 225 2.08 -16.35 -4.72
CA TRP A 225 3.46 -16.62 -4.31
C TRP A 225 4.40 -17.06 -5.45
N ASP A 226 3.91 -17.18 -6.68
CA ASP A 226 4.80 -17.28 -7.85
C ASP A 226 5.39 -15.90 -8.23
N TYR A 227 4.79 -14.78 -7.81
CA TYR A 227 5.16 -13.43 -8.26
C TYR A 227 5.59 -12.49 -7.12
N MET A 228 5.18 -12.76 -5.89
CA MET A 228 5.52 -11.92 -4.73
C MET A 228 6.04 -12.72 -3.54
N VAL A 229 6.91 -12.09 -2.76
CA VAL A 229 7.21 -12.52 -1.38
C VAL A 229 6.26 -11.86 -0.40
N GLU A 230 5.91 -12.54 0.68
CA GLU A 230 4.97 -12.07 1.70
C GLU A 230 5.49 -12.37 3.11
N ASN A 231 5.52 -11.36 3.98
CA ASN A 231 5.84 -11.56 5.39
C ASN A 231 4.64 -12.11 6.17
N GLN A 232 4.93 -12.79 7.27
CA GLN A 232 3.93 -13.30 8.19
C GLN A 232 3.10 -12.14 8.74
N TYR A 233 1.79 -12.34 8.88
CA TYR A 233 0.88 -11.38 9.51
C TYR A 233 0.76 -11.63 11.02
N GLY A 234 0.14 -10.68 11.72
CA GLY A 234 -0.16 -10.79 13.14
C GLY A 234 1.09 -10.67 14.01
N GLN A 235 0.94 -10.99 15.29
CA GLN A 235 2.04 -10.87 16.27
C GLN A 235 3.27 -11.68 15.88
N GLY A 236 3.09 -12.86 15.26
CA GLY A 236 4.21 -13.66 14.76
C GLY A 236 4.98 -13.00 13.62
N GLY A 237 4.35 -12.07 12.89
CA GLY A 237 4.94 -11.27 11.83
C GLY A 237 5.64 -9.99 12.29
N MET A 238 5.26 -9.48 13.45
CA MET A 238 5.72 -8.20 14.01
C MET A 238 6.92 -8.39 14.94
N GLN A 239 7.78 -9.37 14.65
CA GLN A 239 9.00 -9.63 15.40
C GLN A 239 10.15 -8.82 14.80
N GLU A 240 10.64 -7.84 15.58
CA GLU A 240 11.70 -6.93 15.17
C GLU A 240 12.96 -7.69 14.73
N GLY A 241 13.53 -7.32 13.59
CA GLY A 241 14.76 -7.92 13.05
C GLY A 241 14.60 -9.34 12.45
N GLU A 242 13.49 -10.04 12.72
CA GLU A 242 13.30 -11.42 12.24
C GLU A 242 12.67 -11.50 10.84
N CYS A 243 11.77 -10.56 10.52
CA CYS A 243 11.02 -10.50 9.25
C CYS A 243 10.55 -11.88 8.75
N PRO A 244 9.79 -12.64 9.55
CA PRO A 244 9.42 -14.01 9.18
C PRO A 244 8.52 -14.01 7.95
N LYS A 245 8.72 -14.98 7.07
CA LYS A 245 7.89 -15.17 5.86
C LYS A 245 6.58 -15.87 6.21
N ARG A 246 5.56 -15.66 5.37
CA ARG A 246 4.37 -16.51 5.38
C ARG A 246 4.72 -17.94 4.94
N GLY A 247 3.95 -18.94 5.38
CA GLY A 247 4.19 -20.36 5.09
C GLY A 247 4.35 -20.66 3.60
N GLU A 248 3.43 -20.16 2.79
CA GLU A 248 3.34 -20.38 1.33
C GLU A 248 4.38 -19.57 0.53
N SER A 249 4.94 -18.50 1.11
CA SER A 249 5.89 -17.60 0.46
C SER A 249 7.30 -18.20 0.34
N SER A 250 8.04 -17.80 -0.69
CA SER A 250 9.52 -17.87 -0.70
C SER A 250 10.13 -17.03 0.43
N PRO A 251 11.42 -17.24 0.80
CA PRO A 251 12.17 -16.31 1.64
C PRO A 251 12.07 -14.87 1.14
N LEU A 252 11.98 -13.89 2.04
CA LEU A 252 11.77 -12.48 1.66
C LEU A 252 12.93 -11.87 0.84
N ASN A 253 14.10 -12.50 0.85
CA ASN A 253 15.26 -12.11 0.05
C ASN A 253 15.32 -12.82 -1.32
N ASP A 254 14.28 -13.56 -1.71
CA ASP A 254 14.17 -14.20 -3.02
C ASP A 254 13.92 -13.15 -4.12
N LYS A 255 15.00 -12.71 -4.77
CA LYS A 255 14.97 -11.72 -5.85
C LYS A 255 14.36 -12.24 -7.14
N THR A 256 13.96 -13.52 -7.22
CA THR A 256 13.18 -14.02 -8.38
C THR A 256 11.73 -13.55 -8.34
N LYS A 257 11.26 -13.06 -7.19
CA LYS A 257 9.95 -12.39 -7.04
C LYS A 257 10.16 -10.88 -7.10
N SER A 258 9.50 -10.22 -8.04
CA SER A 258 9.65 -8.78 -8.24
C SER A 258 8.68 -7.92 -7.45
N LEU A 259 7.67 -8.54 -6.83
CA LEU A 259 6.70 -7.89 -5.95
C LEU A 259 6.95 -8.29 -4.49
N VAL A 260 6.62 -7.38 -3.57
CA VAL A 260 6.71 -7.59 -2.12
C VAL A 260 5.36 -7.20 -1.52
N PHE A 261 4.71 -8.14 -0.84
CA PHE A 261 3.46 -7.88 -0.13
C PHE A 261 3.72 -7.85 1.37
N VAL A 262 3.48 -6.68 1.99
CA VAL A 262 3.79 -6.45 3.41
C VAL A 262 2.52 -6.45 4.24
N ASN A 263 2.39 -7.44 5.11
CA ASN A 263 1.43 -7.48 6.19
C ASN A 263 1.98 -6.72 7.40
N TYR A 264 1.32 -5.64 7.79
CA TYR A 264 1.67 -4.89 9.02
C TYR A 264 0.41 -4.59 9.84
N PHE A 265 -0.11 -5.64 10.48
CA PHE A 265 -1.28 -5.58 11.35
C PHE A 265 -1.22 -6.69 12.42
N GLY A 266 -1.82 -6.43 13.58
CA GLY A 266 -1.90 -7.41 14.67
C GLY A 266 -2.80 -8.61 14.35
N SER A 267 -2.73 -9.69 15.16
CA SER A 267 -3.38 -10.98 14.82
C SER A 267 -4.88 -10.92 14.59
N VAL A 268 -5.55 -9.89 15.13
CA VAL A 268 -6.94 -9.59 14.80
C VAL A 268 -6.96 -8.23 14.09
N PRO A 269 -7.19 -8.19 12.77
CA PRO A 269 -7.21 -6.96 12.00
C PRO A 269 -8.57 -6.26 12.21
N ILE A 270 -8.78 -5.68 13.39
CA ILE A 270 -9.96 -4.85 13.69
C ILE A 270 -9.59 -3.38 13.70
N LYS A 271 -10.54 -2.53 13.28
CA LYS A 271 -10.47 -1.06 13.31
C LYS A 271 -9.80 -0.49 14.57
N GLN A 272 -10.19 -0.98 15.75
CA GLN A 272 -9.74 -0.42 17.04
C GLN A 272 -8.25 -0.66 17.37
N ARG A 273 -7.55 -1.56 16.65
CA ARG A 273 -6.15 -1.90 16.97
C ARG A 273 -5.11 -1.09 16.21
N SER A 274 -5.50 -0.22 15.27
CA SER A 274 -4.59 0.66 14.52
C SER A 274 -4.15 1.91 15.32
N ALA A 275 -4.04 1.82 16.65
CA ALA A 275 -3.80 2.95 17.56
C ALA A 275 -2.37 3.51 17.42
N GLY A 276 -2.09 4.20 16.31
CA GLY A 276 -0.79 4.76 15.92
C GLY A 276 -0.02 3.92 14.89
N GLY A 277 -0.30 2.61 14.81
CA GLY A 277 0.30 1.69 13.83
C GLY A 277 -0.60 1.34 12.66
N GLY A 278 -0.01 0.94 11.54
CA GLY A 278 -0.72 0.62 10.30
C GLY A 278 0.12 0.92 9.08
N THR A 279 -0.49 1.27 7.95
CA THR A 279 0.25 1.45 6.70
C THR A 279 1.21 2.64 6.75
N PHE A 280 0.92 3.70 7.50
CA PHE A 280 1.84 4.83 7.67
C PHE A 280 3.09 4.45 8.46
N GLN A 281 2.93 3.77 9.61
CA GLN A 281 4.07 3.24 10.37
C GLN A 281 4.86 2.19 9.57
N ALA A 282 4.16 1.33 8.82
CA ALA A 282 4.79 0.34 7.96
C ALA A 282 5.60 0.99 6.83
N VAL A 283 5.03 2.01 6.17
CA VAL A 283 5.70 2.76 5.11
C VAL A 283 6.90 3.51 5.68
N ASP A 284 6.78 4.14 6.84
CA ASP A 284 7.89 4.83 7.49
C ASP A 284 8.99 3.86 7.91
N THR A 285 8.64 2.73 8.55
CA THR A 285 9.58 1.66 8.91
C THR A 285 10.29 1.08 7.67
N LEU A 286 9.55 0.83 6.58
CA LEU A 286 10.12 0.35 5.31
C LEU A 286 11.02 1.39 4.66
N ASN A 287 10.72 2.66 4.86
CA ASN A 287 11.58 3.77 4.47
C ASN A 287 12.71 4.01 5.49
N GLY A 288 12.89 3.19 6.53
CA GLY A 288 13.96 3.35 7.52
C GLY A 288 13.78 4.57 8.43
N GLY A 289 12.54 4.94 8.74
CA GLY A 289 12.19 6.13 9.53
C GLY A 289 12.50 7.43 8.80
N LEU A 290 12.70 7.40 7.47
CA LEU A 290 13.20 8.55 6.72
C LEU A 290 12.26 9.77 6.78
N LEU A 291 10.94 9.60 7.02
CA LEU A 291 9.98 10.71 7.01
C LEU A 291 10.23 11.70 8.16
N CYS A 292 10.69 11.23 9.33
CA CYS A 292 10.99 12.13 10.45
C CYS A 292 12.12 11.69 11.39
N GLY A 293 12.81 10.60 11.11
CA GLY A 293 13.90 10.07 11.94
C GLY A 293 13.42 9.45 13.25
N CYS A 294 12.14 9.11 13.35
CA CYS A 294 11.53 8.45 14.50
C CYS A 294 10.94 7.10 14.07
N ASP A 295 10.69 6.21 15.03
CA ASP A 295 10.11 4.88 14.78
C ASP A 295 8.58 4.92 14.54
N ASP A 296 7.97 6.10 14.66
CA ASP A 296 6.54 6.35 14.47
C ASP A 296 6.33 7.80 13.98
N VAL A 297 5.58 7.96 12.88
CA VAL A 297 5.21 9.27 12.33
C VAL A 297 4.38 10.12 13.30
N HIS A 298 3.69 9.52 14.27
CA HIS A 298 2.98 10.23 15.32
C HIS A 298 3.92 10.82 16.37
N ALA A 299 5.16 10.34 16.47
CA ALA A 299 6.19 10.96 17.31
C ALA A 299 6.76 12.24 16.69
N CYS A 300 6.31 12.59 15.49
CA CYS A 300 6.84 13.68 14.67
C CYS A 300 5.98 14.95 14.75
N VAL A 301 4.90 14.93 15.54
CA VAL A 301 4.00 16.06 15.87
C VAL A 301 4.16 16.53 17.31
#